data_AF-A0A7W4Z9B0-F1
#
_entry.id   AF-A0A7W4Z9B0-F1
#
_cell.length_a   1.000
_cell.length_b   1.000
_cell.length_c   1.000
_cell.angle_alpha   90.00
_cell.angle_beta   90.00
_cell.angle_gamma   90.00
#
_symmetry.space_group_name_H-M   'P 1'
#
loop_
_entity.id
_entity.type
_entity.pdbx_description
1 polymer ?
#
loop_
_entity_poly.entity_id
_entity_poly.type
_entity_poly.pdbx_seq_one_letter_code
_entity_poly.pdbx_strand_id
1 'polypeptide(L)' 'MSQFKLELAESELKIVLEALMEMEARMSKVCNTSDDEDEVADIGNDLIEVRLLLNPLKENAVEKFGEGILNFSREPL' A
#
# COMPACT_ATOMS: atom_id res chain seq x y z
N MET A 1 4.78 -14.20 18.81
CA MET A 1 4.77 -12.95 18.00
C MET A 1 3.94 -11.92 18.74
N SER A 2 4.51 -10.77 19.02
CA SER A 2 3.79 -9.65 19.65
C SER A 2 2.94 -8.95 18.59
N GLN A 3 1.71 -8.57 18.93
CA GLN A 3 0.83 -7.83 18.02
C GLN A 3 0.72 -6.37 18.48
N PHE A 4 0.74 -5.45 17.51
CA PHE A 4 0.42 -4.05 17.70
C PHE A 4 -0.97 -3.77 17.10
N LYS A 5 -1.82 -3.03 17.81
CA LYS A 5 -3.17 -2.69 17.34
C LYS A 5 -3.25 -1.20 17.04
N LEU A 6 -3.82 -0.87 15.89
CA LEU A 6 -4.05 0.49 15.44
C LEU A 6 -5.52 0.62 15.04
N GLU A 7 -6.20 1.64 15.58
CA GLU A 7 -7.58 1.99 15.21
C GLU A 7 -7.54 3.27 14.39
N LEU A 8 -8.21 3.27 13.24
CA LEU A 8 -8.19 4.37 12.28
C LEU A 8 -9.62 4.74 11.87
N ALA A 9 -9.90 6.03 11.81
CA ALA A 9 -11.05 6.56 11.10
C ALA A 9 -10.86 6.40 9.58
N GLU A 10 -11.95 6.52 8.81
CA GLU A 10 -11.93 6.39 7.35
C GLU A 10 -10.89 7.32 6.70
N SER A 11 -10.84 8.58 7.12
CA SER A 11 -9.90 9.58 6.60
C SER A 11 -8.43 9.22 6.88
N GLU A 12 -8.14 8.65 8.04
CA GLU A 12 -6.79 8.25 8.44
C GLU A 12 -6.36 6.98 7.68
N LEU A 13 -7.28 6.02 7.57
CA LEU A 13 -7.06 4.81 6.78
C LEU A 13 -6.84 5.14 5.30
N LYS A 14 -7.55 6.15 4.76
CA LYS A 14 -7.35 6.63 3.40
C LYS A 14 -5.93 7.14 3.16
N ILE A 15 -5.37 7.90 4.11
CA ILE A 15 -3.98 8.37 4.05
C ILE A 15 -3.00 7.18 4.05
N VAL A 16 -3.24 6.20 4.92
CA VAL A 16 -2.38 5.01 5.00
C VAL A 16 -2.43 4.19 3.70
N LEU A 17 -3.64 3.98 3.16
CA LEU A 17 -3.83 3.26 1.90
C LEU A 17 -3.17 3.98 0.72
N GLU A 18 -3.33 5.30 0.61
CA GLU A 18 -2.71 6.12 -0.44
C GLU A 18 -1.18 5.98 -0.38
N ALA A 19 -0.59 6.15 0.81
CA ALA A 19 0.86 6.05 1.00
C ALA A 19 1.42 4.66 0.69
N LEU A 20 0.72 3.60 1.10
CA LEU A 20 1.13 2.22 0.81
C LEU A 20 1.01 1.90 -0.69
N MET A 21 -0.04 2.36 -1.35
CA MET A 21 -0.20 2.17 -2.81
C MET A 21 0.85 2.94 -3.61
N GLU A 22 1.18 4.17 -3.22
CA GLU A 22 2.28 4.92 -3.84
C GLU A 22 3.64 4.24 -3.62
N MET A 23 3.87 3.70 -2.42
CA MET A 23 5.10 2.98 -2.08
C MET A 23 5.23 1.69 -2.92
N GLU A 24 4.16 0.89 -2.99
CA GLU A 24 4.10 -0.32 -3.82
C GLU A 24 4.38 0.01 -5.29
N ALA A 25 3.74 1.05 -5.83
CA ALA A 25 3.93 1.45 -7.22
C ALA A 25 5.37 1.91 -7.51
N ARG A 26 5.98 2.66 -6.57
CA ARG A 26 7.37 3.11 -6.69
C ARG A 26 8.35 1.93 -6.64
N MET A 27 8.18 1.01 -5.70
CA MET A 27 9.04 -0.18 -5.58
C MET A 27 8.88 -1.10 -6.79
N SER A 28 7.63 -1.35 -7.22
CA SER A 28 7.34 -2.09 -8.45
C SER A 28 8.00 -1.47 -9.68
N LYS A 29 8.04 -0.13 -9.77
CA LYS A 29 8.75 0.55 -10.85
C LYS A 29 10.24 0.25 -10.82
N VAL A 30 10.90 0.33 -9.66
CA VAL A 30 12.32 0.00 -9.52
C VAL A 30 12.59 -1.44 -9.97
N CYS A 31 11.83 -2.42 -9.47
CA CYS A 31 12.00 -3.82 -9.84
C CYS A 31 11.82 -4.10 -11.34
N ASN A 32 11.06 -3.26 -12.05
CA ASN A 32 10.78 -3.42 -13.48
C ASN A 32 11.73 -2.63 -14.39
N THR A 33 12.44 -1.62 -13.86
CA THR A 33 13.24 -0.69 -14.69
C THR A 33 14.71 -0.60 -14.31
N SER A 34 15.11 -1.12 -13.15
CA SER A 34 16.52 -1.13 -12.76
C SER A 34 17.26 -2.26 -13.48
N ASP A 35 18.48 -1.96 -13.91
CA ASP A 35 19.43 -2.93 -14.48
C ASP A 35 20.39 -3.47 -13.40
N ASP A 36 20.28 -3.00 -12.15
CA ASP A 36 21.05 -3.47 -11.00
C ASP A 36 20.34 -4.65 -10.33
N GLU A 37 20.90 -5.85 -10.49
CA GLU A 37 20.33 -7.09 -9.94
C GLU A 37 20.23 -7.10 -8.41
N ASP A 38 21.18 -6.46 -7.71
CA ASP A 38 21.19 -6.40 -6.25
C ASP A 38 20.09 -5.45 -5.75
N GLU A 39 19.92 -4.29 -6.41
CA GLU A 39 18.84 -3.35 -6.10
C GLU A 39 17.45 -4.00 -6.32
N VAL A 40 17.28 -4.74 -7.41
CA VAL A 40 16.02 -5.46 -7.69
C VAL A 40 15.76 -6.53 -6.64
N ALA A 41 16.79 -7.26 -6.19
CA ALA A 41 16.64 -8.28 -5.16
C ALA A 41 16.24 -7.68 -3.81
N ASP A 42 16.92 -6.62 -3.37
CA ASP A 42 16.66 -5.95 -2.10
C ASP A 42 15.27 -5.29 -2.07
N ILE A 43 14.97 -4.46 -3.07
CA ILE A 43 13.66 -3.79 -3.18
C ILE A 43 12.55 -4.80 -3.45
N GLY A 44 12.83 -5.89 -4.18
CA GLY A 44 11.89 -6.97 -4.42
C GLY A 44 11.43 -7.64 -3.13
N ASN A 45 12.34 -7.86 -2.18
CA ASN A 45 12.00 -8.41 -0.87
C ASN A 45 11.11 -7.45 -0.06
N ASP A 46 11.47 -6.16 -0.02
CA ASP A 46 10.66 -5.14 0.67
C ASP A 46 9.27 -4.98 0.04
N LEU A 47 9.17 -5.07 -1.29
CA LEU A 47 7.90 -5.00 -2.02
C LEU A 47 6.96 -6.15 -1.63
N ILE A 48 7.49 -7.35 -1.35
CA ILE A 48 6.69 -8.48 -0.89
C ILE A 48 6.06 -8.13 0.47
N GLU A 49 6.82 -7.60 1.41
CA GLU A 49 6.31 -7.19 2.73
C GLU A 49 5.24 -6.09 2.62
N VAL A 50 5.45 -5.10 1.75
CA VAL A 50 4.44 -4.06 1.47
C VAL A 50 3.14 -4.67 0.94
N ARG A 51 3.22 -5.63 0.01
CA ARG A 51 2.04 -6.30 -0.55
C ARG A 51 1.33 -7.20 0.47
N LEU A 52 2.07 -7.88 1.35
CA LEU A 52 1.50 -8.68 2.44
C LEU A 52 0.73 -7.82 3.44
N LEU A 53 1.11 -6.56 3.64
CA LEU A 53 0.35 -5.59 4.42
C LEU A 53 -0.81 -4.97 3.62
N LEU A 54 -0.55 -4.47 2.42
CA LEU A 54 -1.48 -3.67 1.64
C LEU A 54 -2.70 -4.48 1.17
N ASN A 55 -2.50 -5.69 0.67
CA ASN A 55 -3.59 -6.48 0.09
C ASN A 55 -4.72 -6.77 1.10
N PRO A 56 -4.46 -7.37 2.28
CA PRO A 56 -5.51 -7.59 3.25
C PRO A 56 -6.06 -6.28 3.82
N LEU A 57 -5.23 -5.24 3.98
CA LEU A 57 -5.72 -3.95 4.45
C LEU A 57 -6.72 -3.33 3.47
N LYS A 58 -6.43 -3.40 2.17
CA LYS A 58 -7.29 -2.94 1.09
C LYS A 58 -8.61 -3.70 1.04
N GLU A 59 -8.57 -5.03 1.11
CA GLU A 59 -9.76 -5.87 1.15
C GLU A 59 -10.67 -5.52 2.33
N ASN A 60 -10.11 -5.47 3.54
CA ASN A 60 -10.85 -5.11 4.75
C ASN A 60 -11.39 -3.67 4.71
N ALA A 61 -10.64 -2.74 4.13
CA ALA A 61 -11.06 -1.35 3.97
C ALA A 61 -12.27 -1.23 3.04
N VAL A 62 -12.24 -1.90 1.89
CA VAL A 62 -13.35 -1.93 0.93
C VAL A 62 -14.58 -2.62 1.53
N GLU A 63 -14.40 -3.73 2.23
CA GLU A 63 -15.51 -4.41 2.91
C GLU A 63 -16.22 -3.49 3.91
N LYS A 64 -15.47 -2.67 4.64
CA LYS A 64 -15.99 -1.83 5.72
C LYS A 64 -16.52 -0.46 5.26
N PHE A 65 -15.87 0.17 4.29
CA PHE A 65 -16.15 1.56 3.88
C PHE A 65 -16.61 1.69 2.42
N GLY A 66 -16.61 0.59 1.66
CA GLY A 66 -16.94 0.57 0.24
C GLY A 66 -15.78 1.00 -0.66
N GLU A 67 -15.97 0.84 -1.98
CA GLU A 67 -14.94 1.13 -3.00
C GLU A 67 -14.42 2.57 -2.99
N GLY A 68 -15.23 3.52 -2.48
CA GLY A 68 -14.86 4.94 -2.40
C GLY A 68 -13.62 5.21 -1.54
N ILE A 69 -13.27 4.31 -0.61
CA ILE A 69 -12.07 4.47 0.23
C ILE A 69 -10.76 4.43 -0.57
N LEU A 70 -10.79 3.85 -1.77
CA LEU A 70 -9.64 3.76 -2.68
C LEU A 70 -9.59 4.91 -3.69
N ASN A 71 -10.54 5.84 -3.65
CA ASN A 71 -10.54 7.00 -4.51
C ASN A 71 -9.71 8.14 -3.87
N PHE A 72 -8.46 8.29 -4.28
CA PHE A 72 -7.56 9.34 -3.81
C PHE A 72 -7.59 10.60 -4.68
N SER A 73 -8.57 10.74 -5.59
CA SER A 73 -8.71 11.94 -6.41
C SER A 73 -8.90 13.18 -5.54
N ARG A 74 -8.21 14.24 -5.92
CA ARG A 74 -8.36 15.59 -5.34
C ARG A 74 -9.33 16.46 -6.14
N GLU A 75 -9.95 15.88 -7.18
CA GLU A 75 -10.95 16.57 -7.97
C GLU A 75 -12.20 16.83 -7.11
N PRO A 76 -12.77 18.05 -7.16
CA PRO A 76 -14.04 18.31 -6.52
C PRO A 76 -15.13 17.46 -7.18
N LEU A 77 -15.91 16.76 -6.36
CA LEU A 77 -17.13 16.04 -6.76
C LEU A 77 -18.14 16.97 -7.45
#